data_AF-A0A7K0A696-F1
#
_entry.id   AF-A0A7K0A696-F1
#
_cell.length_a   1.000
_cell.length_b   1.000
_cell.length_c   1.000
_cell.angle_alpha   90.00
_cell.angle_beta   90.00
_cell.angle_gamma   90.00
#
_symmetry.space_group_name_H-M   'P 1'
#
loop_
_entity.id
_entity.type
_entity.pdbx_description
1 polymer ?
#
loop_
_entity_poly.entity_id
_entity_poly.type
_entity_poly.pdbx_seq_one_letter_code
_entity_poly.pdbx_strand_id
1 'polypeptide(L)'
;MRISSAVATDVGRAREANEDAYLARDPLFVVADGMGGHVAGDIASATAIETIEREWDGSADPDALSVMIKDANRSVYEKAEGDPELHGMGTTCTAILVDSDRAHVAHVGDSRAYLLRDGELTQVTEDHTVVGRMEREGKLTKEEAARHPHRNVITRALGIEIDVDVDTWELELTEGDRLLICSDGLNGMVDDSDIRQILMQEADPNGAVHRLVDEANAAGGEDNITVILLDAVSDDHSVPTAAPPPPAGAELGEPREDTAPVRPNETQIVGTPERPPRRRFRRSIWTLMGLAVVGALLFGAARWTLSNSWYVGLNDDDFVTIYQGIPDEIAGLTLKEQERATNIHVDDLPEFRRNDVRTGIKVDSQDEALETVDNLQREVERSQPSDRKKS
;
A
#
# COMPACT_ATOMS: atom_id res chain seq x y z
N MET A 1 20.04 -13.76 -21.81
CA MET A 1 18.65 -14.19 -21.66
C MET A 1 17.79 -13.11 -22.26
N ARG A 2 16.76 -13.46 -23.05
CA ARG A 2 15.77 -12.47 -23.48
C ARG A 2 14.65 -12.44 -22.45
N ILE A 3 14.12 -11.25 -22.20
CA ILE A 3 12.99 -11.05 -21.30
C ILE A 3 11.74 -10.75 -22.13
N SER A 4 10.68 -11.50 -21.88
CA SER A 4 9.32 -11.16 -22.32
C SER A 4 8.56 -10.64 -21.13
N SER A 5 8.12 -9.38 -21.16
CA SER A 5 7.43 -8.74 -20.03
C SER A 5 6.00 -8.34 -20.35
N ALA A 6 5.16 -8.32 -19.32
CA ALA A 6 3.82 -7.73 -19.35
C ALA A 6 3.57 -6.97 -18.06
N VAL A 7 2.68 -5.98 -18.13
CA VAL A 7 2.28 -5.16 -16.99
C VAL A 7 0.78 -4.93 -17.00
N ALA A 8 0.16 -4.96 -15.84
CA ALA A 8 -1.20 -4.49 -15.64
C ALA A 8 -1.27 -3.64 -14.37
N THR A 9 -2.06 -2.57 -14.43
CA THR A 9 -2.39 -1.73 -13.27
C THR A 9 -3.89 -1.44 -13.28
N ASP A 10 -4.52 -1.40 -12.10
CA ASP A 10 -5.93 -1.09 -11.93
C ASP A 10 -6.13 -0.33 -10.61
N VAL A 11 -7.08 0.61 -10.59
CA VAL A 11 -7.41 1.41 -9.41
C VAL A 11 -7.95 0.53 -8.26
N GLY A 12 -8.45 -0.66 -8.57
CA GLY A 12 -9.19 -1.48 -7.63
C GLY A 12 -10.67 -1.11 -7.61
N ARG A 13 -11.35 -1.51 -6.52
CA ARG A 13 -12.79 -1.26 -6.33
C ARG A 13 -13.09 -0.27 -5.21
N ALA A 14 -12.16 -0.10 -4.26
CA ALA A 14 -12.36 0.75 -3.09
C ALA A 14 -11.66 2.12 -3.16
N ARG A 15 -10.68 2.30 -4.03
CA ARG A 15 -9.94 3.56 -4.20
C ARG A 15 -10.58 4.44 -5.29
N GLU A 16 -10.40 5.76 -5.18
CA GLU A 16 -10.89 6.73 -6.17
C GLU A 16 -9.86 7.04 -7.27
N ALA A 17 -8.58 6.91 -6.93
CA ALA A 17 -7.43 7.18 -7.79
C ALA A 17 -6.40 6.07 -7.67
N ASN A 18 -5.50 6.00 -8.66
CA ASN A 18 -4.36 5.09 -8.64
C ASN A 18 -3.12 5.83 -8.12
N GLU A 19 -2.63 5.40 -6.97
CA GLU A 19 -1.42 5.89 -6.32
C GLU A 19 -0.21 5.00 -6.62
N ASP A 20 -0.40 3.88 -7.34
CA ASP A 20 0.71 3.08 -7.87
C ASP A 20 1.32 3.73 -9.12
N ALA A 21 2.64 3.61 -9.24
CA ALA A 21 3.40 3.94 -10.42
C ALA A 21 4.34 2.79 -10.80
N TYR A 22 4.73 2.72 -12.08
CA TYR A 22 5.63 1.67 -12.54
C TYR A 22 6.51 2.10 -13.71
N LEU A 23 7.65 1.42 -13.87
CA LEU A 23 8.51 1.43 -15.04
C LEU A 23 8.65 -0.02 -15.54
N ALA A 24 8.28 -0.31 -16.79
CA ALA A 24 8.35 -1.66 -17.34
C ALA A 24 9.11 -1.67 -18.66
N ARG A 25 10.43 -1.43 -18.61
CA ARG A 25 11.29 -1.32 -19.80
C ARG A 25 12.58 -2.09 -19.63
N ASP A 26 12.74 -3.17 -20.40
CA ASP A 26 13.97 -3.96 -20.44
C ASP A 26 15.23 -3.09 -20.58
N PRO A 27 16.28 -3.29 -19.76
CA PRO A 27 16.41 -4.28 -18.67
C PRO A 27 15.84 -3.93 -17.28
N LEU A 28 15.21 -2.77 -17.08
CA LEU A 28 14.76 -2.28 -15.76
C LEU A 28 13.23 -2.30 -15.57
N PHE A 29 12.80 -2.90 -14.48
CA PHE A 29 11.39 -3.03 -14.10
C PHE A 29 11.20 -2.58 -12.66
N VAL A 30 10.24 -1.68 -12.40
CA VAL A 30 10.02 -1.06 -11.09
C VAL A 30 8.54 -0.91 -10.82
N VAL A 31 8.12 -1.21 -9.60
CA VAL A 31 6.80 -0.86 -9.05
C VAL A 31 7.02 0.00 -7.82
N ALA A 32 6.22 1.07 -7.70
CA ALA A 32 6.19 1.98 -6.58
C ALA A 32 4.74 2.19 -6.14
N ASP A 33 4.44 1.83 -4.89
CA ASP A 33 3.11 1.94 -4.28
C ASP A 33 3.08 3.18 -3.38
N GLY A 34 2.31 4.18 -3.81
CA GLY A 34 2.27 5.51 -3.20
C GLY A 34 1.42 5.54 -1.94
N MET A 35 1.97 6.08 -0.87
CA MET A 35 1.29 6.25 0.41
C MET A 35 1.28 7.72 0.86
N GLY A 36 0.14 8.18 1.34
CA GLY A 36 -0.06 9.55 1.80
C GLY A 36 -1.55 9.88 1.90
N GLY A 37 -1.91 10.96 2.60
CA GLY A 37 -3.30 11.42 2.59
C GLY A 37 -3.64 12.13 1.28
N HIS A 38 -4.78 11.80 0.64
CA HIS A 38 -5.20 12.39 -0.64
C HIS A 38 -4.13 12.25 -1.75
N VAL A 39 -3.91 13.29 -2.58
CA VAL A 39 -3.02 13.37 -3.76
C VAL A 39 -1.52 13.37 -3.39
N ALA A 40 -1.16 12.84 -2.23
CA ALA A 40 0.22 12.77 -1.78
C ALA A 40 0.88 11.46 -2.25
N GLY A 41 0.13 10.35 -2.25
CA GLY A 41 0.64 9.04 -2.65
C GLY A 41 1.00 8.96 -4.13
N ASP A 42 0.10 9.40 -5.01
CA ASP A 42 0.32 9.44 -6.47
C ASP A 42 1.52 10.33 -6.85
N ILE A 43 1.69 11.45 -6.16
CA ILE A 43 2.84 12.33 -6.37
C ILE A 43 4.13 11.65 -5.90
N ALA A 44 4.13 10.94 -4.77
CA ALA A 44 5.31 10.26 -4.25
C ALA A 44 5.78 9.14 -5.18
N SER A 45 4.89 8.23 -5.56
CA SER A 45 5.22 7.10 -6.44
C SER A 45 5.67 7.58 -7.84
N ALA A 46 4.97 8.56 -8.41
CA ALA A 46 5.36 9.17 -9.69
C ALA A 46 6.75 9.83 -9.60
N THR A 47 7.03 10.58 -8.52
CA THR A 47 8.33 11.23 -8.33
C THR A 47 9.47 10.21 -8.22
N ALA A 48 9.23 9.08 -7.56
CA ALA A 48 10.21 8.00 -7.47
C ALA A 48 10.50 7.40 -8.85
N ILE A 49 9.46 7.02 -9.61
CA ILE A 49 9.63 6.44 -10.95
C ILE A 49 10.29 7.43 -11.92
N GLU A 50 9.87 8.69 -11.94
CA GLU A 50 10.46 9.74 -12.79
C GLU A 50 11.94 9.96 -12.48
N THR A 51 12.32 9.90 -11.20
CA THR A 51 13.71 10.04 -10.79
C THR A 51 14.54 8.85 -11.25
N ILE A 52 14.05 7.62 -11.03
CA ILE A 52 14.74 6.41 -11.47
C ILE A 52 14.90 6.42 -13.00
N GLU A 53 13.84 6.73 -13.74
CA GLU A 53 13.91 6.77 -15.21
C GLU A 53 14.89 7.85 -15.71
N ARG A 54 14.97 9.00 -15.04
CA ARG A 54 15.87 10.10 -15.40
C ARG A 54 17.34 9.79 -15.12
N GLU A 55 17.64 9.15 -14.00
CA GLU A 55 19.02 8.78 -13.62
C GLU A 55 19.50 7.52 -14.36
N TRP A 56 18.58 6.70 -14.85
CA TRP A 56 18.92 5.48 -15.57
C TRP A 56 19.49 5.77 -16.96
N ASP A 57 20.75 5.38 -17.16
CA ASP A 57 21.48 5.56 -18.42
C ASP A 57 21.21 4.44 -19.46
N GLY A 58 20.33 3.49 -19.13
CA GLY A 58 20.03 2.32 -19.95
C GLY A 58 20.95 1.13 -19.72
N SER A 59 21.95 1.24 -18.84
CA SER A 59 22.83 0.12 -18.48
C SER A 59 22.14 -0.89 -17.55
N ALA A 60 22.70 -2.10 -17.52
CA ALA A 60 22.34 -3.15 -16.58
C ALA A 60 23.34 -3.20 -15.40
N ASP A 61 23.76 -2.04 -14.89
CA ASP A 61 24.70 -1.96 -13.76
C ASP A 61 23.97 -2.14 -12.40
N PRO A 62 24.23 -3.23 -11.66
CA PRO A 62 23.59 -3.47 -10.37
C PRO A 62 23.98 -2.46 -9.28
N ASP A 63 25.20 -1.89 -9.35
CA ASP A 63 25.64 -0.90 -8.36
C ASP A 63 24.85 0.41 -8.55
N ALA A 64 24.48 0.74 -9.79
CA ALA A 64 23.66 1.90 -10.11
C ALA A 64 22.23 1.76 -9.57
N LEU A 65 21.68 0.54 -9.49
CA LEU A 65 20.29 0.31 -9.05
C LEU A 65 20.03 0.85 -7.63
N SER A 66 20.91 0.54 -6.67
CA SER A 66 20.78 1.04 -5.30
C SER A 66 20.94 2.56 -5.22
N VAL A 67 21.84 3.12 -6.03
CA VAL A 67 22.06 4.57 -6.10
C VAL A 67 20.81 5.28 -6.63
N MET A 68 20.23 4.79 -7.73
CA MET A 68 19.00 5.37 -8.30
C MET A 68 17.83 5.36 -7.32
N ILE A 69 17.66 4.29 -6.53
CA ILE A 69 16.60 4.22 -5.50
C ILE A 69 16.86 5.21 -4.36
N LYS A 70 18.12 5.42 -3.97
CA LYS A 70 18.49 6.42 -2.95
C LYS A 70 18.30 7.86 -3.46
N ASP A 71 18.58 8.10 -4.73
CA ASP A 71 18.30 9.41 -5.36
C ASP A 71 16.80 9.66 -5.52
N ALA A 72 16.02 8.62 -5.80
CA ALA A 72 14.57 8.65 -5.76
C ALA A 72 14.04 8.97 -4.35
N ASN A 73 14.59 8.32 -3.30
CA ASN A 73 14.26 8.65 -1.91
C ASN A 73 14.46 10.13 -1.61
N ARG A 74 15.63 10.67 -1.96
CA ARG A 74 15.95 12.08 -1.73
C ARG A 74 15.00 13.00 -2.48
N SER A 75 14.65 12.66 -3.71
CA SER A 75 13.74 13.47 -4.54
C SER A 75 12.32 13.50 -3.95
N VAL A 76 11.81 12.37 -3.46
CA VAL A 76 10.51 12.32 -2.77
C VAL A 76 10.58 13.10 -1.46
N TYR A 77 11.64 12.90 -0.65
CA TYR A 77 11.83 13.60 0.63
C TYR A 77 11.89 15.12 0.46
N GLU A 78 12.71 15.63 -0.47
CA GLU A 78 12.85 17.06 -0.74
C GLU A 78 11.54 17.70 -1.20
N LYS A 79 10.74 16.96 -1.98
CA LYS A 79 9.42 17.41 -2.42
C LYS A 79 8.41 17.43 -1.27
N ALA A 80 8.46 16.43 -0.38
CA ALA A 80 7.60 16.35 0.81
C ALA A 80 7.90 17.48 1.82
N GLU A 81 9.18 17.84 1.97
CA GLU A 81 9.61 18.96 2.83
C GLU A 81 9.37 20.33 2.19
N GLY A 82 9.34 20.39 0.86
CA GLY A 82 9.14 21.62 0.10
C GLY A 82 7.69 22.11 0.04
N ASP A 83 6.71 21.22 0.28
CA ASP A 83 5.29 21.52 0.20
C ASP A 83 4.53 20.96 1.42
N PRO A 84 3.95 21.82 2.28
CA PRO A 84 3.15 21.38 3.43
C PRO A 84 1.97 20.45 3.09
N GLU A 85 1.42 20.52 1.86
CA GLU A 85 0.34 19.63 1.43
C GLU A 85 0.83 18.20 1.11
N LEU A 86 2.14 18.05 0.87
CA LEU A 86 2.81 16.77 0.57
C LEU A 86 3.56 16.20 1.78
N HIS A 87 3.45 16.86 2.93
CA HIS A 87 4.19 16.45 4.12
C HIS A 87 3.82 15.02 4.54
N GLY A 88 4.84 14.18 4.72
CA GLY A 88 4.67 12.78 5.07
C GLY A 88 4.26 11.86 3.91
N MET A 89 4.26 12.35 2.66
CA MET A 89 4.13 11.48 1.50
C MET A 89 5.30 10.49 1.43
N GLY A 90 5.03 9.29 0.96
CA GLY A 90 6.05 8.29 0.74
C GLY A 90 5.61 7.27 -0.30
N THR A 91 6.51 6.36 -0.65
CA THR A 91 6.18 5.29 -1.59
C THR A 91 7.04 4.08 -1.32
N THR A 92 6.55 2.89 -1.65
CA THR A 92 7.41 1.72 -1.80
C THR A 92 8.25 1.85 -3.08
N CYS A 93 9.23 0.98 -3.24
CA CYS A 93 9.94 0.76 -4.48
C CYS A 93 10.49 -0.67 -4.52
N THR A 94 10.02 -1.46 -5.47
CA THR A 94 10.57 -2.79 -5.77
C THR A 94 11.02 -2.81 -7.22
N ALA A 95 12.29 -3.10 -7.44
CA ALA A 95 12.91 -3.07 -8.75
C ALA A 95 13.60 -4.39 -9.08
N ILE A 96 13.56 -4.76 -10.36
CA ILE A 96 14.34 -5.84 -10.95
C ILE A 96 15.10 -5.27 -12.14
N LEU A 97 16.42 -5.40 -12.12
CA LEU A 97 17.31 -5.10 -13.23
C LEU A 97 17.88 -6.41 -13.77
N VAL A 98 17.67 -6.68 -15.05
CA VAL A 98 18.16 -7.91 -15.70
C VAL A 98 19.50 -7.63 -16.38
N ASP A 99 20.56 -8.28 -15.90
CA ASP A 99 21.86 -8.31 -16.56
C ASP A 99 22.14 -9.71 -17.11
N SER A 100 22.02 -9.87 -18.43
CA SER A 100 22.40 -11.09 -19.13
C SER A 100 21.64 -12.35 -18.67
N ASP A 101 22.20 -13.13 -17.74
CA ASP A 101 21.63 -14.33 -17.11
C ASP A 101 21.42 -14.15 -15.60
N ARG A 102 21.44 -12.91 -15.12
CA ARG A 102 21.22 -12.53 -13.72
C ARG A 102 20.09 -11.51 -13.61
N ALA A 103 19.36 -11.57 -12.51
CA ALA A 103 18.42 -10.54 -12.10
C ALA A 103 18.86 -9.97 -10.76
N HIS A 104 18.98 -8.65 -10.69
CA HIS A 104 19.29 -7.90 -9.49
C HIS A 104 17.99 -7.29 -8.96
N VAL A 105 17.60 -7.68 -7.77
CA VAL A 105 16.40 -7.18 -7.09
C VAL A 105 16.84 -6.12 -6.08
N ALA A 106 16.15 -4.98 -6.05
CA ALA A 106 16.34 -3.96 -5.04
C ALA A 106 14.98 -3.53 -4.48
N HIS A 107 14.88 -3.36 -3.16
CA HIS A 107 13.59 -3.27 -2.49
C HIS A 107 13.58 -2.31 -1.30
N VAL A 108 12.50 -1.53 -1.21
CA VAL A 108 12.08 -0.74 -0.06
C VAL A 108 10.55 -0.76 0.03
N GLY A 109 9.97 -1.43 1.02
CA GLY A 109 8.54 -1.32 1.34
C GLY A 109 7.93 -2.68 1.60
N ASP A 110 6.70 -2.90 1.12
CA ASP A 110 5.98 -4.16 1.25
C ASP A 110 5.32 -4.63 -0.05
N SER A 111 5.53 -3.89 -1.15
CA SER A 111 5.46 -4.48 -2.50
C SER A 111 6.45 -5.64 -2.61
N ARG A 112 6.18 -6.62 -3.47
CA ARG A 112 6.94 -7.88 -3.47
C ARG A 112 7.53 -8.23 -4.81
N ALA A 113 8.66 -8.93 -4.78
CA ALA A 113 9.16 -9.70 -5.90
C ALA A 113 9.08 -11.20 -5.60
N TYR A 114 8.65 -11.98 -6.59
CA TYR A 114 8.59 -13.44 -6.53
C TYR A 114 9.34 -14.07 -7.70
N LEU A 115 9.89 -15.27 -7.46
CA LEU A 115 10.41 -16.18 -8.50
C LEU A 115 9.55 -17.43 -8.55
N LEU A 116 9.00 -17.75 -9.73
CA LEU A 116 8.42 -19.04 -10.04
C LEU A 116 9.44 -19.87 -10.82
N ARG A 117 9.93 -20.95 -10.21
CA ARG A 117 10.86 -21.91 -10.84
C ARG A 117 10.42 -23.34 -10.53
N ASP A 118 10.42 -24.21 -11.54
CA ASP A 118 10.05 -25.63 -11.40
C ASP A 118 8.69 -25.87 -10.71
N GLY A 119 7.78 -24.90 -10.87
CA GLY A 119 6.46 -24.92 -10.25
C GLY A 119 6.44 -24.58 -8.77
N GLU A 120 7.51 -24.01 -8.20
CA GLU A 120 7.55 -23.45 -6.85
C GLU A 120 7.61 -21.91 -6.91
N LEU A 121 6.70 -21.25 -6.22
CA LEU A 121 6.68 -19.78 -6.09
C LEU A 121 7.39 -19.40 -4.79
N THR A 122 8.46 -18.63 -4.90
CA THR A 122 9.24 -18.15 -3.76
C THR A 122 9.24 -16.63 -3.74
N GLN A 123 8.83 -16.05 -2.62
CA GLN A 123 9.02 -14.61 -2.39
C GLN A 123 10.51 -14.33 -2.22
N VAL A 124 11.04 -13.39 -3.01
CA VAL A 124 12.46 -13.00 -3.00
C VAL A 124 12.70 -11.88 -1.99
N THR A 125 11.83 -10.88 -1.97
CA THR A 125 11.94 -9.72 -1.08
C THR A 125 11.47 -10.04 0.34
N GLU A 126 11.91 -9.27 1.32
CA GLU A 126 11.39 -9.31 2.68
C GLU A 126 10.55 -8.04 2.94
N ASP A 127 9.29 -8.21 3.33
CA ASP A 127 8.42 -7.06 3.62
C ASP A 127 8.99 -6.23 4.77
N HIS A 128 9.17 -4.93 4.51
CA HIS A 128 9.54 -3.95 5.53
C HIS A 128 8.32 -3.51 6.35
N THR A 129 7.50 -4.44 6.83
CA THR A 129 6.37 -4.17 7.72
C THR A 129 6.67 -4.59 9.17
N VAL A 130 5.86 -4.12 10.11
CA VAL A 130 5.93 -4.56 11.52
C VAL A 130 5.77 -6.07 11.62
N VAL A 131 4.83 -6.65 10.84
CA VAL A 131 4.59 -8.09 10.84
C VAL A 131 5.71 -8.85 10.12
N GLY A 132 6.25 -8.33 9.01
CA GLY A 132 7.40 -8.92 8.32
C GLY A 132 8.63 -9.00 9.22
N ARG A 133 8.86 -7.98 10.06
CA ARG A 133 9.89 -8.02 11.10
C ARG A 133 9.61 -9.11 12.15
N MET A 134 8.38 -9.21 12.63
CA MET A 134 7.99 -10.21 13.64
C MET A 134 8.12 -11.64 13.12
N GLU A 135 7.78 -11.89 11.85
CA GLU A 135 7.99 -13.19 11.20
C GLU A 135 9.47 -13.59 11.18
N ARG A 136 10.35 -12.68 10.75
CA ARG A 136 11.80 -12.93 10.71
C ARG A 136 12.39 -13.21 12.08
N GLU A 137 11.86 -12.56 13.11
CA GLU A 137 12.23 -12.80 14.51
C GLU A 137 11.61 -14.08 15.10
N GLY A 138 10.80 -14.82 14.32
CA GLY A 138 10.12 -16.04 14.75
C GLY A 138 9.00 -15.80 15.76
N LYS A 139 8.50 -14.57 15.87
CA LYS A 139 7.42 -14.16 16.79
C LYS A 139 6.03 -14.42 16.23
N LEU A 140 5.89 -14.48 14.91
CA LEU A 140 4.66 -14.79 14.19
C LEU A 140 4.94 -15.84 13.11
N THR A 141 3.95 -16.69 12.83
CA THR A 141 3.93 -17.45 11.57
C THR A 141 3.39 -16.60 10.42
N LYS A 142 3.64 -17.02 9.17
CA LYS A 142 3.09 -16.36 7.97
C LYS A 142 1.56 -16.23 8.04
N GLU A 143 0.88 -17.26 8.51
CA GLU A 143 -0.58 -17.27 8.64
C GLU A 143 -1.09 -16.31 9.72
N GLU A 144 -0.31 -16.11 10.79
CA GLU A 144 -0.65 -15.17 11.86
C GLU A 144 -0.44 -13.72 11.41
N ALA A 145 0.67 -13.45 10.73
CA ALA A 145 1.00 -12.14 10.18
C ALA A 145 -0.02 -11.65 9.15
N ALA A 146 -0.47 -12.53 8.24
CA ALA A 146 -1.49 -12.22 7.24
C ALA A 146 -2.84 -11.75 7.84
N ARG A 147 -3.13 -12.13 9.09
CA ARG A 147 -4.38 -11.76 9.80
C ARG A 147 -4.16 -10.74 10.90
N HIS A 148 -2.93 -10.26 11.05
CA HIS A 148 -2.57 -9.37 12.14
C HIS A 148 -3.18 -7.96 11.94
N PRO A 149 -3.67 -7.29 13.00
CA PRO A 149 -4.26 -5.95 12.89
C PRO A 149 -3.31 -4.90 12.29
N HIS A 150 -2.01 -5.09 12.47
CA HIS A 150 -0.96 -4.18 12.01
C HIS A 150 -0.22 -4.69 10.77
N ARG A 151 -0.85 -5.54 9.94
CA ARG A 151 -0.18 -6.16 8.78
C ARG A 151 0.26 -5.12 7.73
N ASN A 152 -0.47 -4.03 7.58
CA ASN A 152 -0.16 -2.93 6.63
C ASN A 152 0.72 -1.82 7.25
N VAL A 153 1.30 -2.04 8.44
CA VAL A 153 2.14 -1.00 9.06
C VAL A 153 3.56 -1.13 8.52
N ILE A 154 3.88 -0.30 7.53
CA ILE A 154 5.20 -0.20 6.91
C ILE A 154 6.19 0.43 7.89
N THR A 155 7.42 -0.08 7.88
CA THR A 155 8.55 0.35 8.71
C THR A 155 9.68 0.97 7.91
N ARG A 156 9.63 0.89 6.57
CA ARG A 156 10.58 1.53 5.66
C ARG A 156 9.89 1.86 4.34
N ALA A 157 9.94 3.12 3.94
CA ALA A 157 9.41 3.63 2.68
C ALA A 157 10.31 4.75 2.16
N LEU A 158 10.25 5.04 0.87
CA LEU A 158 10.94 6.19 0.28
C LEU A 158 10.24 7.49 0.69
N GLY A 159 11.02 8.56 0.88
CA GLY A 159 10.51 9.91 1.12
C GLY A 159 10.24 10.28 2.58
N ILE A 160 10.28 9.31 3.50
CA ILE A 160 10.01 9.53 4.92
C ILE A 160 11.24 10.07 5.66
N GLU A 161 12.41 9.51 5.37
CA GLU A 161 13.69 9.95 5.91
C GLU A 161 14.61 10.35 4.74
N ILE A 162 15.58 11.23 5.01
CA ILE A 162 16.51 11.73 3.99
C ILE A 162 17.39 10.63 3.39
N ASP A 163 17.71 9.62 4.19
CA ASP A 163 18.48 8.44 3.82
C ASP A 163 17.60 7.19 3.98
N VAL A 164 17.83 6.19 3.13
CA VAL A 164 17.10 4.92 3.18
C VAL A 164 18.04 3.75 2.91
N ASP A 165 17.85 2.68 3.67
CA ASP A 165 18.50 1.39 3.42
C ASP A 165 17.75 0.66 2.31
N VAL A 166 18.48 0.22 1.28
CA VAL A 166 17.93 -0.52 0.16
C VAL A 166 18.43 -1.96 0.26
N ASP A 167 17.51 -2.90 0.41
CA ASP A 167 17.84 -4.32 0.45
C ASP A 167 18.02 -4.84 -0.99
N THR A 168 19.03 -5.67 -1.23
CA THR A 168 19.35 -6.18 -2.57
C THR A 168 19.59 -7.69 -2.60
N TRP A 169 19.17 -8.32 -3.70
CA TRP A 169 19.38 -9.74 -3.98
C TRP A 169 19.87 -9.92 -5.41
N GLU A 170 20.61 -11.00 -5.63
CA GLU A 170 21.05 -11.43 -6.95
C GLU A 170 20.53 -12.85 -7.21
N LEU A 171 19.90 -13.03 -8.36
CA LEU A 171 19.31 -14.29 -8.80
C LEU A 171 19.95 -14.71 -10.12
N GLU A 172 20.36 -15.97 -10.23
CA GLU A 172 20.72 -16.57 -11.52
C GLU A 172 19.44 -16.97 -12.25
N LEU A 173 19.27 -16.53 -13.50
CA LEU A 173 18.11 -16.82 -14.34
C LEU A 173 18.33 -18.06 -15.19
N THR A 174 17.31 -18.90 -15.21
CA THR A 174 17.21 -20.08 -16.08
C THR A 174 16.03 -19.90 -17.03
N GLU A 175 16.11 -20.49 -18.21
CA GLU A 175 14.99 -20.51 -19.15
C GLU A 175 13.73 -21.10 -18.49
N GLY A 176 12.60 -20.42 -18.66
CA GLY A 176 11.32 -20.82 -18.07
C GLY A 176 11.04 -20.22 -16.69
N ASP A 177 12.00 -19.52 -16.08
CA ASP A 177 11.74 -18.74 -14.87
C ASP A 177 10.75 -17.62 -15.16
N ARG A 178 9.87 -17.37 -14.18
CA ARG A 178 9.00 -16.19 -14.18
C ARG A 178 9.26 -15.36 -12.95
N LEU A 179 9.58 -14.08 -13.13
CA LEU A 179 9.72 -13.11 -12.05
C LEU A 179 8.48 -12.22 -12.02
N LEU A 180 7.89 -12.06 -10.85
CA LEU A 180 6.71 -11.22 -10.62
C LEU A 180 7.09 -10.08 -9.69
N ILE A 181 6.75 -8.84 -10.04
CA ILE A 181 6.73 -7.68 -9.13
C ILE A 181 5.27 -7.29 -8.92
N CYS A 182 4.85 -7.03 -7.68
CA CYS A 182 3.50 -6.54 -7.40
C CYS A 182 3.44 -5.55 -6.24
N SER A 183 2.48 -4.62 -6.29
CA SER A 183 2.05 -3.81 -5.13
C SER A 183 1.23 -4.64 -4.15
N ASP A 184 0.98 -4.08 -2.96
CA ASP A 184 0.28 -4.81 -1.89
C ASP A 184 -1.19 -5.13 -2.24
N GLY A 185 -1.79 -4.39 -3.18
CA GLY A 185 -3.14 -4.67 -3.66
C GLY A 185 -3.28 -6.04 -4.33
N LEU A 186 -2.19 -6.65 -4.81
CA LEU A 186 -2.21 -8.06 -5.21
C LEU A 186 -2.06 -8.99 -4.00
N ASN A 187 -0.93 -8.94 -3.29
CA ASN A 187 -0.60 -9.92 -2.24
C ASN A 187 -1.40 -9.74 -0.94
N GLY A 188 -2.12 -8.64 -0.79
CA GLY A 188 -3.11 -8.40 0.26
C GLY A 188 -4.49 -9.00 -0.06
N MET A 189 -4.76 -9.32 -1.33
CA MET A 189 -6.05 -9.86 -1.80
C MET A 189 -5.97 -11.33 -2.24
N VAL A 190 -4.83 -11.75 -2.79
CA VAL A 190 -4.63 -13.06 -3.39
C VAL A 190 -3.49 -13.78 -2.69
N ASP A 191 -3.78 -14.97 -2.15
CA ASP A 191 -2.78 -15.79 -1.46
C ASP A 191 -1.71 -16.31 -2.44
N ASP A 192 -0.48 -16.50 -1.96
CA ASP A 192 0.66 -16.99 -2.75
C ASP A 192 0.35 -18.28 -3.53
N SER A 193 -0.48 -19.18 -2.97
CA SER A 193 -0.88 -20.42 -3.65
C SER A 193 -1.70 -20.19 -4.90
N ASP A 194 -2.55 -19.16 -4.89
CA ASP A 194 -3.42 -18.80 -6.01
C ASP A 194 -2.61 -18.02 -7.06
N ILE A 195 -1.72 -17.11 -6.63
CA ILE A 195 -0.74 -16.46 -7.51
C ILE A 195 0.07 -17.52 -8.27
N ARG A 196 0.64 -18.48 -7.53
CA ARG A 196 1.38 -19.61 -8.11
C ARG A 196 0.54 -20.37 -9.13
N GLN A 197 -0.70 -20.71 -8.78
CA GLN A 197 -1.57 -21.46 -9.67
C GLN A 197 -1.88 -20.70 -10.97
N ILE A 198 -2.15 -19.39 -10.88
CA ILE A 198 -2.41 -18.54 -12.05
C ILE A 198 -1.17 -18.51 -12.95
N LEU A 199 0.01 -18.25 -12.39
CA LEU A 199 1.27 -18.23 -13.13
C LEU A 199 1.64 -19.59 -13.74
N MET A 200 1.23 -20.71 -13.15
CA MET A 200 1.44 -22.03 -13.76
C MET A 200 0.44 -22.36 -14.88
N GLN A 201 -0.75 -21.76 -14.86
CA GLN A 201 -1.82 -22.05 -15.83
C GLN A 201 -1.79 -21.15 -17.05
N GLU A 202 -1.37 -19.88 -16.90
CA GLU A 202 -1.23 -18.95 -18.03
C GLU A 202 0.20 -18.88 -18.53
N ALA A 203 0.44 -19.44 -19.71
CA ALA A 203 1.74 -19.32 -20.37
C ALA A 203 2.00 -17.92 -20.94
N ASP A 204 0.95 -17.19 -21.35
CA ASP A 204 1.10 -15.83 -21.87
C ASP A 204 1.22 -14.82 -20.71
N PRO A 205 2.29 -14.01 -20.65
CA PRO A 205 2.46 -13.06 -19.57
C PRO A 205 1.36 -12.00 -19.52
N ASN A 206 0.80 -11.58 -20.67
CA ASN A 206 -0.32 -10.63 -20.68
C ASN A 206 -1.58 -11.23 -20.05
N GLY A 207 -1.94 -12.46 -20.46
CA GLY A 207 -3.05 -13.20 -19.85
C GLY A 207 -2.87 -13.38 -18.33
N ALA A 208 -1.64 -13.68 -17.89
CA ALA A 208 -1.32 -13.87 -16.48
C ALA A 208 -1.52 -12.60 -15.64
N VAL A 209 -0.95 -11.46 -16.05
CA VAL A 209 -1.07 -10.20 -15.28
C VAL A 209 -2.52 -9.72 -15.20
N HIS A 210 -3.30 -9.84 -16.28
CA HIS A 210 -4.71 -9.47 -16.25
C HIS A 210 -5.53 -10.40 -15.35
N ARG A 211 -5.26 -11.71 -15.36
CA ARG A 211 -5.94 -12.65 -14.45
C ARG A 211 -5.61 -12.38 -12.98
N LEU A 212 -4.37 -12.01 -12.66
CA LEU A 212 -3.97 -11.64 -11.30
C LEU A 212 -4.75 -10.41 -10.82
N VAL A 213 -4.83 -9.37 -11.65
CA VAL A 213 -5.61 -8.15 -11.36
C VAL A 213 -7.10 -8.46 -11.22
N ASP A 214 -7.66 -9.30 -12.10
CA ASP A 214 -9.07 -9.70 -12.03
C ASP A 214 -9.38 -10.48 -10.75
N GLU A 215 -8.50 -11.38 -10.32
CA GLU A 215 -8.66 -12.16 -9.09
C GLU A 215 -8.60 -11.26 -7.85
N ALA A 216 -7.63 -10.34 -7.77
CA ALA A 216 -7.53 -9.36 -6.69
C ALA A 216 -8.78 -8.47 -6.60
N ASN A 217 -9.27 -8.01 -7.75
CA ASN A 217 -10.53 -7.26 -7.84
C ASN A 217 -11.76 -8.08 -7.44
N ALA A 218 -11.78 -9.38 -7.73
CA ALA A 218 -12.86 -10.29 -7.34
C ALA A 218 -12.85 -10.59 -5.83
N ALA A 219 -11.68 -10.60 -5.20
CA ALA A 219 -11.50 -10.77 -3.76
C ALA A 219 -11.89 -9.52 -2.94
N GLY A 220 -11.97 -8.35 -3.57
CA GLY A 220 -12.46 -7.12 -2.95
C GLY A 220 -11.93 -5.87 -3.62
N GLY A 221 -10.70 -5.93 -4.15
CA GLY A 221 -10.01 -4.77 -4.74
C GLY A 221 -9.94 -3.60 -3.76
N GLU A 222 -9.51 -3.85 -2.52
CA GLU A 222 -9.47 -2.82 -1.48
C GLU A 222 -8.36 -1.77 -1.72
N ASP A 223 -7.40 -2.08 -2.60
CA ASP A 223 -6.29 -1.21 -2.96
C ASP A 223 -6.05 -1.09 -4.47
N ASN A 224 -5.12 -0.21 -4.84
CA ASN A 224 -4.52 -0.15 -6.16
C ASN A 224 -3.71 -1.42 -6.43
N ILE A 225 -3.80 -1.94 -7.66
CA ILE A 225 -3.20 -3.23 -8.00
C ILE A 225 -2.29 -3.02 -9.20
N THR A 226 -0.98 -3.18 -9.01
CA THR A 226 0.01 -3.10 -10.07
C THR A 226 0.87 -4.34 -10.08
N VAL A 227 1.04 -4.92 -11.27
CA VAL A 227 1.72 -6.20 -11.48
C VAL A 227 2.60 -6.14 -12.72
N ILE A 228 3.88 -6.48 -12.58
CA ILE A 228 4.80 -6.70 -13.70
C ILE A 228 5.25 -8.16 -13.68
N LEU A 229 5.13 -8.84 -14.81
CA LEU A 229 5.61 -10.21 -14.97
C LEU A 229 6.70 -10.26 -16.04
N LEU A 230 7.79 -10.94 -15.73
CA LEU A 230 8.96 -11.12 -16.59
C LEU A 230 9.18 -12.61 -16.81
N ASP A 231 9.13 -13.06 -18.06
CA ASP A 231 9.43 -14.43 -18.46
C ASP A 231 10.85 -14.50 -19.05
N ALA A 232 11.71 -15.31 -18.43
CA ALA A 232 13.07 -15.58 -18.90
C ALA A 232 13.01 -16.60 -20.05
N VAL A 233 13.28 -16.12 -21.27
CA VAL A 233 13.28 -16.94 -22.47
C VAL A 233 14.69 -17.06 -23.04
N SER A 234 15.05 -18.26 -23.50
CA SER A 234 16.35 -18.49 -24.12
C SER A 234 16.55 -17.60 -25.35
N ASP A 235 17.79 -17.14 -25.55
CA ASP A 235 18.20 -16.33 -26.71
C ASP A 235 18.31 -17.15 -28.00
N ASP A 236 17.61 -18.28 -28.13
CA ASP A 236 17.94 -19.26 -29.16
C ASP A 236 17.73 -18.73 -30.59
N HIS A 237 18.82 -18.19 -31.14
CA HIS A 237 19.09 -18.11 -32.56
C HIS A 237 19.61 -19.46 -33.08
N SER A 238 18.93 -20.55 -32.75
CA SER A 238 18.89 -21.70 -33.63
C SER A 238 17.69 -21.51 -34.55
N VAL A 239 17.91 -20.77 -35.64
CA VAL A 239 17.16 -21.08 -36.87
C VAL A 239 17.58 -22.51 -37.20
N PRO A 240 16.69 -23.52 -37.15
CA PRO A 240 16.98 -24.74 -37.89
C PRO A 240 17.08 -24.25 -39.33
N THR A 241 18.29 -24.31 -39.90
CA THR A 241 18.52 -24.07 -41.31
C THR A 241 17.61 -25.02 -42.06
N ALA A 242 16.42 -24.55 -42.42
CA ALA A 242 15.55 -25.22 -43.35
C ALA A 242 16.32 -25.25 -44.66
N ALA A 243 16.74 -26.46 -45.04
CA ALA A 243 17.38 -26.72 -46.31
C ALA A 243 16.57 -26.07 -47.45
N PRO A 244 17.23 -25.43 -48.43
CA PRO A 244 16.54 -24.81 -49.53
C PRO A 244 15.74 -25.86 -50.32
N PRO A 245 14.49 -25.56 -50.73
CA PRO A 245 13.75 -26.46 -51.61
C PRO A 245 14.44 -26.55 -52.98
N PRO A 246 14.48 -27.74 -53.61
CA PRO A 246 15.05 -27.89 -54.96
C PRO A 246 14.18 -27.18 -56.02
N PRO A 247 14.76 -26.75 -57.15
CA PRO A 247 14.08 -25.94 -58.16
C PRO A 247 13.33 -26.81 -59.19
N ALA A 248 12.12 -26.38 -59.53
CA ALA A 248 11.43 -26.63 -60.80
C ALA A 248 10.40 -25.49 -60.92
N GLY A 249 10.32 -24.69 -61.97
CA GLY A 249 10.36 -25.02 -63.39
C GLY A 249 9.07 -24.43 -63.97
N ALA A 250 9.21 -23.41 -64.82
CA ALA A 250 8.18 -22.49 -65.30
C ALA A 250 7.02 -23.16 -66.07
N GLU A 251 5.85 -22.52 -66.07
CA GLU A 251 5.31 -21.89 -67.29
C GLU A 251 4.13 -20.95 -67.02
N LEU A 252 4.08 -19.91 -67.88
CA LEU A 252 3.27 -18.70 -67.83
C LEU A 252 1.88 -18.90 -68.44
N GLY A 253 0.90 -18.11 -67.99
CA GLY A 253 -0.36 -17.94 -68.71
C GLY A 253 -1.36 -17.00 -68.03
N GLU A 254 -1.24 -15.69 -68.26
CA GLU A 254 -2.31 -14.69 -68.21
C GLU A 254 -2.28 -13.92 -69.55
N PRO A 255 -3.29 -13.10 -69.97
CA PRO A 255 -4.36 -12.48 -69.18
C PRO A 255 -5.75 -12.39 -69.89
N ARG A 256 -6.79 -11.94 -69.17
CA ARG A 256 -7.82 -11.05 -69.74
C ARG A 256 -8.36 -10.06 -68.70
N GLU A 257 -8.20 -8.77 -69.04
CA GLU A 257 -8.87 -7.61 -68.46
C GLU A 257 -10.38 -7.64 -68.73
N ASP A 258 -11.20 -7.13 -67.80
CA ASP A 258 -11.98 -5.91 -68.05
C ASP A 258 -12.71 -5.37 -66.80
N THR A 259 -12.35 -4.11 -66.49
CA THR A 259 -13.17 -2.99 -65.97
C THR A 259 -13.90 -3.05 -64.61
N ALA A 260 -13.51 -2.09 -63.75
CA ALA A 260 -14.15 -1.57 -62.53
C ALA A 260 -15.39 -0.67 -62.86
N PRO A 261 -16.09 0.06 -61.94
CA PRO A 261 -15.80 0.32 -60.50
C PRO A 261 -16.98 0.46 -59.47
N VAL A 262 -16.61 0.39 -58.17
CA VAL A 262 -17.06 1.19 -56.97
C VAL A 262 -18.41 0.94 -56.23
N ARG A 263 -18.28 0.35 -55.01
CA ARG A 263 -18.78 0.63 -53.61
C ARG A 263 -20.25 1.07 -53.31
N PRO A 264 -20.68 1.07 -52.02
CA PRO A 264 -20.86 -0.05 -51.07
C PRO A 264 -22.32 -0.04 -50.50
N ASN A 265 -22.80 -1.13 -49.87
CA ASN A 265 -23.96 -0.99 -48.98
C ASN A 265 -23.97 -1.96 -47.80
N GLU A 266 -24.42 -1.41 -46.68
CA GLU A 266 -24.53 -1.93 -45.33
C GLU A 266 -25.31 -3.24 -45.21
N THR A 267 -24.92 -4.14 -44.29
CA THR A 267 -25.90 -5.02 -43.60
C THR A 267 -25.44 -5.47 -42.21
N GLN A 268 -26.10 -4.89 -41.20
CA GLN A 268 -26.72 -5.48 -40.00
C GLN A 268 -25.92 -6.22 -38.92
N ILE A 269 -26.10 -5.67 -37.72
CA ILE A 269 -25.90 -6.21 -36.37
C ILE A 269 -26.82 -7.42 -36.15
N VAL A 270 -26.26 -8.54 -35.64
CA VAL A 270 -27.01 -9.72 -35.17
C VAL A 270 -26.91 -9.82 -33.65
N GLY A 271 -28.07 -9.98 -33.01
CA GLY A 271 -28.27 -9.99 -31.57
C GLY A 271 -27.97 -11.29 -30.83
N THR A 272 -27.96 -11.12 -29.51
CA THR A 272 -27.67 -12.01 -28.37
C THR A 272 -28.66 -13.17 -28.17
N PRO A 273 -28.27 -14.25 -27.43
CA PRO A 273 -29.22 -15.18 -26.83
C PRO A 273 -29.41 -14.98 -25.30
N GLU A 274 -30.64 -15.16 -24.83
CA GLU A 274 -31.11 -15.03 -23.43
C GLU A 274 -30.78 -16.25 -22.53
N ARG A 275 -30.69 -16.02 -21.21
CA ARG A 275 -30.50 -17.04 -20.13
C ARG A 275 -31.75 -17.15 -19.22
N PRO A 276 -32.06 -18.30 -18.59
CA PRO A 276 -33.27 -18.51 -17.78
C PRO A 276 -33.11 -18.13 -16.30
N PRO A 277 -34.22 -18.00 -15.52
CA PRO A 277 -34.19 -17.36 -14.21
C PRO A 277 -34.05 -18.35 -13.03
N ARG A 278 -33.33 -17.96 -11.96
CA ARG A 278 -33.38 -18.62 -10.64
C ARG A 278 -33.42 -17.63 -9.47
N ARG A 279 -34.63 -17.48 -8.91
CA ARG A 279 -35.01 -17.47 -7.48
C ARG A 279 -34.15 -16.67 -6.48
N ARG A 280 -34.49 -15.38 -6.27
CA ARG A 280 -34.09 -14.58 -5.10
C ARG A 280 -35.26 -14.43 -4.13
N PHE A 281 -35.21 -15.12 -2.99
CA PHE A 281 -35.89 -14.70 -1.76
C PHE A 281 -35.28 -15.44 -0.57
N ARG A 282 -34.14 -14.96 -0.07
CA ARG A 282 -33.54 -15.34 1.23
C ARG A 282 -32.27 -14.58 1.62
N ARG A 283 -31.61 -13.87 0.68
CA ARG A 283 -30.35 -13.14 0.95
C ARG A 283 -30.51 -11.73 1.53
N SER A 284 -31.69 -11.11 1.41
CA SER A 284 -31.94 -9.76 1.94
C SER A 284 -32.05 -9.70 3.47
N ILE A 285 -32.31 -10.83 4.13
CA ILE A 285 -32.40 -10.89 5.60
C ILE A 285 -31.00 -10.97 6.23
N TRP A 286 -30.06 -11.70 5.62
CA TRP A 286 -28.70 -11.86 6.14
C TRP A 286 -27.84 -10.59 5.98
N THR A 287 -28.06 -9.82 4.92
CA THR A 287 -27.39 -8.53 4.69
C THR A 287 -27.83 -7.46 5.70
N LEU A 288 -29.13 -7.37 6.00
CA LEU A 288 -29.63 -6.49 7.06
C LEU A 288 -29.14 -6.89 8.45
N MET A 289 -29.03 -8.20 8.72
CA MET A 289 -28.54 -8.70 10.01
C MET A 289 -27.04 -8.47 10.18
N GLY A 290 -26.24 -8.59 9.12
CA GLY A 290 -24.81 -8.25 9.12
C GLY A 290 -24.56 -6.76 9.39
N LEU A 291 -25.31 -5.88 8.72
CA LEU A 291 -25.24 -4.42 8.96
C LEU A 291 -25.61 -4.04 10.40
N ALA A 292 -26.61 -4.70 11.01
CA ALA A 292 -26.97 -4.46 12.40
C ALA A 292 -25.88 -4.90 13.39
N VAL A 293 -25.17 -6.00 13.10
CA VAL A 293 -24.05 -6.49 13.92
C VAL A 293 -22.85 -5.55 13.81
N VAL A 294 -22.50 -5.09 12.60
CA VAL A 294 -21.43 -4.09 12.40
C VAL A 294 -21.77 -2.77 13.11
N GLY A 295 -23.01 -2.30 12.99
CA GLY A 295 -23.46 -1.11 13.72
C GLY A 295 -23.39 -1.27 15.24
N ALA A 296 -23.75 -2.45 15.78
CA ALA A 296 -23.65 -2.73 17.20
C ALA A 296 -22.19 -2.84 17.69
N LEU A 297 -21.28 -3.39 16.86
CA LEU A 297 -19.85 -3.47 17.15
C LEU A 297 -19.18 -2.09 17.14
N LEU A 298 -19.48 -1.26 16.13
CA LEU A 298 -19.00 0.12 16.07
C LEU A 298 -19.55 0.95 17.23
N PHE A 299 -20.82 0.79 17.58
CA PHE A 299 -21.41 1.45 18.75
C PHE A 299 -20.80 0.95 20.06
N GLY A 300 -20.50 -0.34 20.17
CA GLY A 300 -19.82 -0.93 21.32
C GLY A 300 -18.39 -0.42 21.47
N ALA A 301 -17.62 -0.35 20.38
CA ALA A 301 -16.26 0.16 20.35
C ALA A 301 -16.20 1.66 20.69
N ALA A 302 -17.07 2.47 20.09
CA ALA A 302 -17.19 3.90 20.40
C ALA A 302 -17.64 4.13 21.86
N ARG A 303 -18.58 3.32 22.36
CA ARG A 303 -18.99 3.39 23.77
C ARG A 303 -17.85 2.96 24.70
N TRP A 304 -17.08 1.95 24.34
CA TRP A 304 -15.93 1.47 25.12
C TRP A 304 -14.85 2.54 25.21
N THR A 305 -14.43 3.12 24.08
CA THR A 305 -13.41 4.19 24.07
C THR A 305 -13.87 5.43 24.83
N LEU A 306 -15.11 5.88 24.64
CA LEU A 306 -15.64 7.04 25.37
C LEU A 306 -15.83 6.76 26.87
N SER A 307 -16.10 5.51 27.27
CA SER A 307 -16.25 5.15 28.68
C SER A 307 -14.93 4.95 29.44
N ASN A 308 -13.82 4.75 28.71
CA ASN A 308 -12.52 4.42 29.30
C ASN A 308 -11.49 5.57 29.23
N SER A 309 -11.82 6.70 28.61
CA SER A 309 -10.97 7.88 28.53
C SER A 309 -11.24 8.85 29.67
N TRP A 310 -10.20 9.47 30.23
CA TRP A 310 -10.28 10.46 31.31
C TRP A 310 -9.46 11.70 30.94
N TYR A 311 -9.85 12.87 31.45
CA TYR A 311 -9.03 14.06 31.32
C TYR A 311 -9.19 15.02 32.52
N VAL A 312 -8.14 15.82 32.76
CA VAL A 312 -8.14 16.90 33.75
C VAL A 312 -8.22 18.24 33.01
N GLY A 313 -9.26 19.02 33.27
CA GLY A 313 -9.50 20.30 32.60
C GLY A 313 -10.10 21.35 33.53
N LEU A 314 -10.56 22.47 32.98
CA LEU A 314 -11.28 23.51 33.74
C LEU A 314 -12.80 23.34 33.63
N ASN A 315 -13.54 23.73 34.67
CA ASN A 315 -14.99 23.93 34.61
C ASN A 315 -15.34 25.37 34.24
N ASP A 316 -16.65 25.66 34.13
CA ASP A 316 -17.15 26.99 33.77
C ASP A 316 -16.78 28.07 34.81
N ASP A 317 -16.38 27.66 36.02
CA ASP A 317 -15.94 28.51 37.13
C ASP A 317 -14.40 28.54 37.28
N ASP A 318 -13.65 28.10 36.27
CA ASP A 318 -12.17 28.09 36.22
C ASP A 318 -11.46 27.23 37.30
N PHE A 319 -12.16 26.22 37.85
CA PHE A 319 -11.59 25.21 38.74
C PHE A 319 -11.13 23.96 38.00
N VAL A 320 -9.99 23.42 38.44
CA VAL A 320 -9.48 22.13 37.96
C VAL A 320 -10.51 21.04 38.29
N THR A 321 -10.93 20.29 37.28
CA THR A 321 -12.01 19.31 37.34
C THR A 321 -11.62 18.06 36.56
N ILE A 322 -11.94 16.89 37.12
CA ILE A 322 -11.75 15.60 36.45
C ILE A 322 -13.02 15.28 35.65
N TYR A 323 -12.82 14.90 34.40
CA TYR A 323 -13.87 14.54 33.48
C TYR A 323 -13.64 13.12 32.93
N GLN A 324 -14.74 12.39 32.71
CA GLN A 324 -14.74 11.13 31.99
C GLN A 324 -15.16 11.41 30.54
N GLY A 325 -14.27 11.14 29.57
CA GLY A 325 -14.49 11.40 28.14
C GLY A 325 -13.26 11.98 27.43
N ILE A 326 -13.49 12.58 26.25
CA ILE A 326 -12.47 13.24 25.43
C ILE A 326 -12.79 14.75 25.41
N PRO A 327 -11.79 15.65 25.52
CA PRO A 327 -12.02 17.09 25.54
C PRO A 327 -12.52 17.69 24.21
N ASP A 328 -12.43 16.94 23.11
CA ASP A 328 -12.75 17.40 21.75
C ASP A 328 -14.24 17.24 21.41
N GLU A 329 -14.84 18.26 20.77
CA GLU A 329 -16.23 18.19 20.29
C GLU A 329 -16.34 17.27 19.07
N ILE A 330 -17.05 16.15 19.23
CA ILE A 330 -17.40 15.27 18.11
C ILE A 330 -18.86 15.50 17.75
N ALA A 331 -19.10 16.07 16.56
CA ALA A 331 -20.43 16.24 15.97
C ALA A 331 -21.44 17.05 16.84
N GLY A 332 -20.98 18.06 17.58
CA GLY A 332 -21.83 19.04 18.28
C GLY A 332 -22.58 18.52 19.52
N LEU A 333 -22.19 17.36 20.07
CA LEU A 333 -22.77 16.80 21.29
C LEU A 333 -21.72 16.73 22.40
N THR A 334 -21.85 17.59 23.41
CA THR A 334 -20.98 17.60 24.59
C THR A 334 -21.52 16.59 25.62
N LEU A 335 -21.04 15.34 25.59
CA LEU A 335 -21.34 14.35 26.64
C LEU A 335 -20.32 14.51 27.78
N LYS A 336 -20.49 15.55 28.60
CA LYS A 336 -19.74 15.75 29.84
C LYS A 336 -20.56 15.21 31.01
N GLU A 337 -20.16 14.09 31.59
CA GLU A 337 -20.63 13.70 32.93
C GLU A 337 -19.56 14.16 33.93
N GLN A 338 -19.90 15.19 34.71
CA GLN A 338 -18.99 15.80 35.69
C GLN A 338 -18.88 14.87 36.90
N GLU A 339 -17.72 14.25 37.10
CA GLU A 339 -17.55 13.32 38.22
C GLU A 339 -17.01 14.01 39.49
N ARG A 340 -16.08 14.97 39.36
CA ARG A 340 -15.50 15.64 40.55
C ARG A 340 -14.79 16.98 40.26
N ALA A 341 -15.34 18.06 40.82
CA ALA A 341 -14.64 19.36 40.89
C ALA A 341 -13.65 19.38 42.07
N THR A 342 -12.49 20.00 41.88
CA THR A 342 -11.48 20.21 42.93
C THR A 342 -11.55 21.66 43.45
N ASN A 343 -10.81 21.97 44.52
CA ASN A 343 -10.74 23.33 45.07
C ASN A 343 -9.56 24.15 44.50
N ILE A 344 -8.93 23.69 43.41
CA ILE A 344 -7.78 24.37 42.79
C ILE A 344 -8.30 25.33 41.73
N HIS A 345 -8.12 26.63 41.93
CA HIS A 345 -8.44 27.63 40.91
C HIS A 345 -7.30 27.74 39.89
N VAL A 346 -7.61 27.99 38.61
CA VAL A 346 -6.59 28.10 37.54
C VAL A 346 -5.51 29.15 37.85
N ASP A 347 -5.87 30.22 38.56
CA ASP A 347 -4.93 31.28 38.92
C ASP A 347 -3.92 30.86 39.99
N ASP A 348 -4.24 29.84 40.79
CA ASP A 348 -3.32 29.28 41.79
C ASP A 348 -2.24 28.42 41.13
N LEU A 349 -2.46 27.98 39.88
CA LEU A 349 -1.50 27.18 39.13
C LEU A 349 -0.34 28.03 38.58
N PRO A 350 0.88 27.46 38.51
CA PRO A 350 1.99 28.08 37.78
C PRO A 350 1.62 28.40 36.33
N GLU A 351 2.12 29.52 35.78
CA GLU A 351 1.75 30.00 34.44
C GLU A 351 1.94 28.95 33.34
N PHE A 352 3.00 28.13 33.43
CA PHE A 352 3.27 27.07 32.45
C PHE A 352 2.22 25.95 32.46
N ARG A 353 1.56 25.68 33.60
CA ARG A 353 0.51 24.64 33.72
C ARG A 353 -0.87 25.12 33.30
N ARG A 354 -1.12 26.45 33.33
CA ARG A 354 -2.43 27.01 33.00
C ARG A 354 -2.86 26.65 31.57
N ASN A 355 -1.91 26.60 30.64
CA ASN A 355 -2.20 26.23 29.26
C ASN A 355 -2.55 24.73 29.14
N ASP A 356 -1.79 23.85 29.78
CA ASP A 356 -2.00 22.39 29.76
C ASP A 356 -3.38 22.00 30.33
N VAL A 357 -3.79 22.64 31.43
CA VAL A 357 -5.11 22.37 32.05
C VAL A 357 -6.24 23.01 31.23
N ARG A 358 -5.99 24.12 30.52
CA ARG A 358 -6.98 24.71 29.59
C ARG A 358 -7.19 23.85 28.35
N THR A 359 -6.15 23.26 27.80
CA THR A 359 -6.24 22.35 26.64
C THR A 359 -6.76 20.97 27.02
N GLY A 360 -6.70 20.60 28.30
CA GLY A 360 -7.18 19.33 28.82
C GLY A 360 -6.07 18.28 28.80
N ILE A 361 -5.64 17.85 29.98
CA ILE A 361 -4.61 16.82 30.15
C ILE A 361 -5.28 15.46 30.02
N LYS A 362 -5.05 14.77 28.89
CA LYS A 362 -5.57 13.41 28.63
C LYS A 362 -4.81 12.38 29.48
N VAL A 363 -5.55 11.47 30.12
CA VAL A 363 -5.00 10.40 30.97
C VAL A 363 -5.76 9.10 30.74
N ASP A 364 -5.09 7.97 30.94
CA ASP A 364 -5.61 6.65 30.55
C ASP A 364 -6.50 6.01 31.63
N SER A 365 -6.56 6.60 32.83
CA SER A 365 -7.37 6.10 33.94
C SER A 365 -7.79 7.17 34.95
N GLN A 366 -8.82 6.87 35.75
CA GLN A 366 -9.27 7.71 36.87
C GLN A 366 -8.18 7.89 37.93
N ASP A 367 -7.38 6.84 38.20
CA ASP A 367 -6.29 6.88 39.17
C ASP A 367 -5.19 7.86 38.72
N GLU A 368 -4.87 7.85 37.44
CA GLU A 368 -3.90 8.79 36.84
C GLU A 368 -4.44 10.23 36.83
N ALA A 369 -5.75 10.42 36.63
CA ALA A 369 -6.39 11.72 36.77
C ALA A 369 -6.26 12.26 38.21
N LEU A 370 -6.48 11.41 39.22
CA LEU A 370 -6.31 11.76 40.63
C LEU A 370 -4.85 12.08 40.97
N GLU A 371 -3.90 11.29 40.45
CA GLU A 371 -2.46 11.55 40.62
C GLU A 371 -2.05 12.88 39.98
N THR A 372 -2.59 13.19 38.80
CA THR A 372 -2.37 14.46 38.10
C THR A 372 -2.87 15.64 38.95
N VAL A 373 -4.07 15.53 39.53
CA VAL A 373 -4.61 16.56 40.43
C VAL A 373 -3.77 16.70 41.70
N ASP A 374 -3.31 15.60 42.31
CA ASP A 374 -2.46 15.65 43.51
C ASP A 374 -1.09 16.28 43.21
N ASN A 375 -0.53 16.02 42.03
CA ASN A 375 0.68 16.67 41.54
C ASN A 375 0.47 18.19 41.37
N LEU A 376 -0.65 18.61 40.77
CA LEU A 376 -1.00 20.03 40.62
C LEU A 376 -1.18 20.70 42.00
N GLN A 377 -1.84 20.06 42.95
CA GLN A 377 -1.99 20.55 44.32
C GLN A 377 -0.63 20.76 45.00
N ARG A 378 0.27 19.79 44.88
CA ARG A 378 1.65 19.89 45.43
C ARG A 378 2.46 21.00 44.75
N GLU A 379 2.24 21.25 43.47
CA GLU A 379 2.86 22.37 42.74
C GLU A 379 2.34 23.73 43.27
N VAL A 380 1.03 23.88 43.48
CA VAL A 380 0.43 25.08 44.09
C VAL A 380 1.02 25.36 45.48
N GLU A 381 1.10 24.34 46.34
CA GLU A 381 1.64 24.45 47.69
C GLU A 381 3.12 24.86 47.71
N ARG A 382 3.91 24.45 46.71
CA ARG A 382 5.31 24.85 46.55
C ARG A 382 5.47 26.26 46.01
N SER A 383 4.49 26.74 45.25
CA SER A 383 4.49 28.08 44.64
C SER A 383 3.95 29.17 45.58
N GLN A 384 3.23 28.83 46.65
CA GLN A 384 2.82 29.80 47.66
C GLN A 384 3.96 30.12 48.65
N PRO A 385 4.33 31.40 48.86
CA PRO A 385 5.35 31.78 49.83
C PRO A 385 4.86 31.47 51.25
N SER A 386 5.73 30.82 52.04
CA SER A 386 5.47 30.43 53.43
C SER A 386 5.17 31.62 54.35
N ASP A 387 3.90 31.99 54.49
CA ASP A 387 3.43 32.84 55.58
C ASP A 387 3.25 31.99 56.83
N ARG A 388 4.31 31.82 57.64
CA ARG A 388 4.28 31.68 59.11
C ARG A 388 5.66 31.37 59.70
N LYS A 389 6.29 32.41 60.26
CA LYS A 389 6.75 32.43 61.66
C LYS A 389 7.14 33.86 62.08
N LYS A 390 6.11 34.65 62.42
CA LYS A 390 6.18 35.67 63.47
C LYS A 390 5.18 35.26 64.55
N SER A 391 5.71 34.69 65.64
CA SER A 391 5.23 34.90 67.01
C SER A 391 6.38 34.60 67.95
#